data_AF-A0A4R8IG79-F1
#
_entry.id   AF-A0A4R8IG79-F1
#
_cell.length_a   1.000
_cell.length_b   1.000
_cell.length_c   1.000
_cell.angle_alpha   90.00
_cell.angle_beta   90.00
_cell.angle_gamma   90.00
#
_symmetry.space_group_name_H-M   'P 1'
#
loop_
_entity.id
_entity.type
_entity.pdbx_description
1 polymer ?
#
loop_
_entity_poly.entity_id
_entity_poly.type
_entity_poly.pdbx_seq_one_letter_code
_entity_poly.pdbx_strand_id
1 'polypeptide(L)'
;MARNIDDIEKELMALPEQDRSRIALDLIRSLDNDDEPLSREEWEAAWLEEVRRREAEIDSGKATLVSHEELMASLKSVLRE
;
A
#
# COMPACT_ATOMS: atom_id res chain seq x y z
N MET A 1 -13.64 31.33 -11.71
CA MET A 1 -12.66 31.54 -10.61
C MET A 1 -12.72 30.31 -9.74
N ALA A 2 -11.59 29.69 -9.42
CA ALA A 2 -11.58 28.56 -8.48
C ALA A 2 -11.96 29.07 -7.08
N ARG A 3 -12.75 28.28 -6.34
CA ARG A 3 -13.05 28.57 -4.93
C ARG A 3 -11.76 28.46 -4.11
N ASN A 4 -11.65 29.18 -2.99
CA ASN A 4 -10.50 29.11 -2.10
C ASN A 4 -10.38 27.69 -1.53
N ILE A 5 -9.15 27.17 -1.39
CA ILE A 5 -8.87 25.83 -0.86
C ILE A 5 -9.37 25.67 0.57
N ASP A 6 -9.22 26.70 1.41
CA ASP A 6 -9.66 26.68 2.81
C ASP A 6 -11.18 26.48 2.92
N ASP A 7 -11.94 27.10 2.01
CA ASP A 7 -13.39 26.96 1.96
C ASP A 7 -13.80 25.56 1.50
N ILE A 8 -13.06 24.98 0.54
CA ILE A 8 -13.28 23.62 0.06
C ILE A 8 -13.00 22.59 1.16
N GLU A 9 -11.88 22.72 1.87
CA GLU A 9 -11.54 21.82 2.99
C GLU A 9 -12.61 21.87 4.09
N LYS A 10 -13.07 23.07 4.44
CA LYS A 10 -14.13 23.24 5.42
C LYS A 10 -15.45 22.59 4.98
N GLU A 11 -15.83 22.73 3.72
CA GLU A 11 -17.01 22.07 3.15
C GLU A 11 -16.86 20.54 3.16
N LEU A 12 -15.68 20.02 2.81
CA LEU A 12 -15.40 18.58 2.84
C LEU A 12 -15.47 18.01 4.26
N MET A 13 -14.92 18.70 5.26
CA MET A 13 -14.96 18.24 6.65
C MET A 13 -16.37 18.26 7.27
N ALA A 14 -17.29 19.04 6.71
CA ALA A 14 -18.69 19.07 7.13
C ALA A 14 -19.52 17.89 6.59
N LEU A 15 -19.02 17.14 5.59
CA LEU A 15 -19.72 15.99 5.02
C LEU A 15 -19.77 14.79 5.99
N PRO A 16 -20.74 13.88 5.85
CA PRO A 16 -20.72 12.58 6.53
C PRO A 16 -19.46 11.78 6.20
N GLU A 17 -19.04 10.91 7.11
CA GLU A 17 -17.82 10.11 6.97
C GLU A 17 -17.78 9.31 5.66
N GLN A 18 -18.89 8.69 5.28
CA GLN A 18 -18.98 7.89 4.06
C GLN A 18 -18.69 8.71 2.79
N ASP A 19 -19.20 9.96 2.74
CA ASP A 19 -18.96 10.85 1.60
C ASP A 19 -17.52 11.37 1.59
N ARG A 20 -16.95 11.67 2.77
CA ARG A 20 -15.54 12.05 2.88
C ARG A 20 -14.63 10.91 2.41
N SER A 21 -14.89 9.68 2.83
CA SER A 21 -14.11 8.50 2.43
C SER A 21 -14.17 8.26 0.92
N ARG A 22 -15.35 8.42 0.31
CA ARG A 22 -15.51 8.35 -1.14
C ARG A 22 -14.66 9.41 -1.85
N ILE A 23 -14.77 10.68 -1.43
CA ILE A 23 -14.04 11.78 -2.05
C ILE A 23 -12.52 11.63 -1.85
N ALA A 24 -12.09 11.19 -0.66
CA ALA A 24 -10.68 10.93 -0.39
C ALA A 24 -10.11 9.87 -1.35
N LEU A 25 -10.84 8.77 -1.57
CA LEU A 25 -10.43 7.74 -2.53
C LEU A 25 -10.35 8.28 -3.96
N ASP A 26 -11.35 9.07 -4.39
CA ASP A 26 -11.36 9.66 -5.73
C ASP A 26 -10.20 10.65 -5.93
N LEU A 27 -9.88 11.44 -4.90
CA LEU A 27 -8.73 12.36 -4.92
C LEU A 27 -7.41 11.59 -4.96
N ILE A 28 -7.24 10.55 -4.15
CA ILE A 28 -6.04 9.68 -4.18
C ILE A 28 -5.87 9.12 -5.59
N ARG A 29 -6.93 8.57 -6.19
CA ARG A 29 -6.90 8.06 -7.58
C ARG A 29 -6.57 9.12 -8.62
N SER A 30 -6.97 10.37 -8.40
CA SER A 30 -6.61 11.48 -9.30
C SER A 30 -5.15 11.93 -9.16
N LEU A 31 -4.52 11.64 -8.02
CA LEU A 31 -3.11 11.90 -7.76
C LEU A 31 -2.23 10.73 -8.22
N ASP A 32 -2.81 9.54 -8.27
CA ASP A 32 -2.27 8.31 -8.86
C ASP A 32 -2.27 8.43 -10.40
N ASN A 33 -1.63 9.49 -10.91
CA ASN A 33 -1.37 9.65 -12.33
C ASN A 33 -0.34 8.61 -12.77
N ASP A 34 -0.39 8.22 -14.05
CA ASP A 34 0.50 7.25 -14.73
C ASP A 34 2.02 7.60 -14.70
N ASP A 35 2.46 8.55 -13.85
CA ASP A 35 3.85 8.81 -13.48
C ASP A 35 4.39 7.73 -12.51
N GLU A 36 3.85 6.50 -12.57
CA GLU A 36 4.51 5.37 -11.94
C GLU A 36 5.93 5.29 -12.53
N PRO A 37 6.97 5.26 -11.67
CA PRO A 37 8.36 5.34 -12.14
C PRO A 37 8.77 4.15 -13.00
N LEU A 38 7.96 3.09 -12.99
CA LEU A 38 8.13 1.86 -13.71
C LEU A 38 6.80 1.53 -14.38
N SER A 39 6.86 1.08 -15.63
CA SER A 39 5.76 0.37 -16.27
C SER A 39 5.39 -0.89 -15.47
N ARG A 40 4.20 -1.43 -15.74
CA ARG A 40 3.75 -2.70 -15.15
C ARG A 40 4.77 -3.82 -15.38
N GLU A 41 5.32 -3.92 -16.58
CA GLU A 41 6.30 -4.93 -16.94
C GLU A 41 7.63 -4.75 -16.16
N GLU A 42 8.05 -3.51 -15.94
CA GLU A 42 9.23 -3.20 -15.12
C GLU A 42 8.99 -3.52 -13.64
N TRP A 43 7.80 -3.25 -13.12
CA TRP A 43 7.40 -3.70 -11.79
C TRP A 43 7.43 -5.22 -11.66
N GLU A 44 6.86 -5.95 -12.62
CA GLU A 44 6.87 -7.41 -12.63
C GLU A 44 8.32 -7.95 -12.67
N ALA A 45 9.19 -7.34 -13.47
CA ALA A 45 10.60 -7.71 -13.53
C ALA A 45 11.32 -7.45 -12.21
N ALA A 46 11.13 -6.28 -11.59
CA ALA A 46 11.75 -5.93 -10.31
C ALA A 46 11.29 -6.86 -9.17
N TRP A 47 9.99 -7.19 -9.13
CA TRP A 47 9.46 -8.16 -8.16
C TRP A 47 10.01 -9.57 -8.40
N LEU A 48 10.13 -10.00 -9.65
CA LEU A 48 10.71 -11.30 -9.98
C LEU A 48 12.18 -11.39 -9.55
N GLU A 49 12.96 -10.32 -9.74
CA GLU A 49 14.34 -10.24 -9.26
C GLU A 49 14.41 -10.37 -7.74
N GLU A 50 13.56 -9.63 -7.01
CA GLU A 50 13.51 -9.69 -5.55
C GLU A 50 13.10 -11.07 -5.03
N VAL A 51 12.12 -11.74 -5.67
CA VAL A 51 11.73 -13.12 -5.32
C VAL A 51 12.92 -14.06 -5.48
N ARG A 52 13.61 -14.02 -6.63
CA ARG A 52 14.80 -14.87 -6.86
C ARG A 52 15.91 -14.59 -5.86
N ARG A 53 16.12 -13.31 -5.51
CA ARG A 53 17.10 -12.92 -4.48
C ARG A 53 16.74 -13.56 -3.14
N ARG A 54 15.47 -13.48 -2.71
CA ARG A 54 15.01 -14.06 -1.44
C ARG A 54 15.08 -15.58 -1.42
N GLU A 55 14.72 -16.25 -2.52
CA GLU A 55 14.89 -17.70 -2.67
C GLU A 55 16.35 -18.10 -2.46
N ALA A 56 17.29 -17.42 -3.11
CA ALA A 56 18.71 -17.68 -2.94
C ALA A 56 19.20 -17.45 -1.50
N GLU A 57 18.70 -16.43 -0.80
CA GLU A 57 19.04 -16.18 0.61
C GLU A 57 18.50 -17.27 1.54
N ILE A 58 17.34 -17.86 1.22
CA ILE A 58 16.78 -18.99 1.93
C ILE A 58 17.64 -20.24 1.69
N ASP A 59 17.90 -20.56 0.43
CA ASP A 59 18.67 -21.75 0.04
C ASP A 59 20.10 -21.71 0.57
N SER A 60 20.71 -20.53 0.63
CA SER A 60 22.06 -20.36 1.18
C SER A 60 22.09 -20.31 2.72
N GLY A 61 20.93 -20.35 3.39
CA GLY A 61 20.82 -20.19 4.84
C GLY A 61 21.20 -18.79 5.36
N LYS A 62 21.23 -17.77 4.47
CA LYS A 62 21.51 -16.38 4.84
C LYS A 62 20.29 -15.73 5.50
N ALA A 63 19.09 -16.11 5.07
CA ALA A 63 17.85 -15.62 5.65
C ALA A 63 17.61 -16.22 7.04
N THR A 64 17.25 -15.40 8.02
CA THR A 64 16.71 -15.87 9.29
C THR A 64 15.23 -16.16 9.12
N LEU A 65 14.86 -17.44 9.21
CA LEU A 65 13.48 -17.90 9.10
C LEU A 65 12.85 -18.08 10.47
N VAL A 66 11.53 -17.90 10.53
CA VAL A 66 10.70 -18.26 11.69
C VAL A 66 9.99 -19.56 11.41
N SER A 67 9.62 -20.28 12.47
CA SER A 67 8.82 -21.49 12.30
C SER A 67 7.40 -21.16 11.83
N HIS A 68 6.70 -22.17 11.31
CA HIS A 68 5.29 -22.02 10.95
C HIS A 68 4.45 -21.64 12.17
N GLU A 69 4.73 -22.24 13.32
CA GLU A 69 4.02 -21.99 14.57
C GLU A 69 4.20 -20.54 15.04
N GLU A 70 5.43 -20.02 14.97
CA GLU A 70 5.74 -18.63 15.32
C GLU A 70 5.02 -17.64 14.39
N LEU A 71 5.06 -17.89 13.07
CA LEU A 71 4.35 -17.08 12.08
C LEU A 71 2.84 -17.05 12.35
N MET A 72 2.23 -18.21 12.56
CA MET A 72 0.79 -18.32 12.79
C MET A 72 0.35 -17.69 14.11
N ALA A 73 1.18 -17.76 15.16
CA ALA A 73 0.92 -17.08 16.42
C ALA A 73 0.93 -15.55 16.23
N SER A 74 1.90 -15.01 15.49
CA SER A 74 2.00 -13.58 15.19
C SER A 74 0.81 -13.07 14.38
N LEU A 75 0.43 -13.76 13.29
CA LEU A 75 -0.72 -13.40 12.47
C LEU A 75 -2.03 -13.35 13.26
N LYS A 76 -2.25 -14.34 14.13
CA LYS A 76 -3.44 -14.38 14.99
C LYS A 76 -3.48 -13.24 16.01
N SER A 77 -2.31 -12.73 16.44
CA SER A 77 -2.25 -11.58 17.33
C SER A 77 -2.68 -10.30 16.62
N VAL A 78 -2.16 -10.07 15.40
CA VAL A 78 -2.47 -8.87 14.60
C VAL A 78 -3.94 -8.81 14.19
N LEU A 79 -4.54 -9.94 13.84
CA LEU A 79 -5.96 -10.00 13.41
C LEU A 79 -6.98 -9.89 14.55
N ARG A 80 -6.55 -9.81 15.81
CA ARG A 80 -7.43 -9.68 16.98
C ARG A 80 -7.58 -8.22 17.47
N GLU A 81 -6.81 -7.30 16.90
CA GLU A 81 -6.92 -5.84 17.09
C GLU A 81 -7.78 -5.22 15.98
#